data_AF-A0A7R9U3G5-F1
#
_entry.id   AF-A0A7R9U3G5-F1
#
_cell.length_a   1.000
_cell.length_b   1.000
_cell.length_c   1.000
_cell.angle_alpha   90.00
_cell.angle_beta   90.00
_cell.angle_gamma   90.00
#
_symmetry.space_group_name_H-M   'P 1'
#
loop_
_entity.id
_entity.type
_entity.pdbx_description
1 polymer ?
#
loop_
_entity_poly.entity_id
_entity_poly.type
_entity_poly.pdbx_seq_one_letter_code
_entity_poly.pdbx_strand_id
1 'polypeptide(L)'
;ALRERQIHQPPPSRLRAESSDENQNVEEQGSISELVHAAVARCDLDCRKEMLGSVVLCGGLSLTRGVPERLGHELTKMVPSAFKVKVTAATSVERRFSSWIGGSILASLGSFQQLWLSKEEYDDIGPTLAEKRFNC
;
A
#
# COMPACT_ATOMS: atom_id res chain seq x y z
N ALA A 1 18.11 46.60 -28.24
CA ALA A 1 16.96 46.75 -27.30
C ALA A 1 15.70 46.54 -28.13
N LEU A 2 14.84 45.53 -27.98
CA LEU A 2 14.54 44.61 -26.88
C LEU A 2 13.93 43.31 -27.46
N ARG A 3 14.52 42.17 -27.07
CA ARG A 3 13.96 40.83 -26.85
C ARG A 3 12.77 40.37 -27.71
N GLU A 4 13.08 39.60 -28.74
CA GLU A 4 12.19 38.55 -29.25
C GLU A 4 11.93 37.53 -28.13
N ARG A 5 10.66 37.33 -27.79
CA ARG A 5 10.23 36.29 -26.84
C ARG A 5 10.37 34.94 -27.53
N GLN A 6 11.46 34.22 -27.26
CA GLN A 6 11.48 32.77 -27.45
C GLN A 6 10.43 32.16 -26.51
N ILE A 7 9.35 31.67 -27.11
CA ILE A 7 8.43 30.75 -26.44
C ILE A 7 9.20 29.44 -26.32
N HIS A 8 9.74 29.17 -25.14
CA HIS A 8 10.30 27.86 -24.81
C HIS A 8 9.15 26.85 -24.88
N GLN A 9 9.08 26.06 -25.95
CA GLN A 9 8.23 24.89 -25.96
C GLN A 9 8.73 23.95 -24.85
N PRO A 10 7.85 23.47 -23.95
CA PRO A 10 8.25 22.42 -23.02
C PRO A 10 8.65 21.17 -23.82
N PRO A 11 9.63 20.37 -23.35
CA PRO A 11 10.05 19.16 -24.05
C PRO A 11 8.82 18.26 -24.28
N PRO A 12 8.73 17.57 -25.44
CA PRO A 12 7.63 16.67 -25.69
C PRO A 12 7.60 15.64 -24.58
N SER A 13 6.50 15.59 -23.83
CA SER A 13 6.22 14.52 -22.89
C SER A 13 6.27 13.22 -23.68
N ARG A 14 7.36 12.46 -23.52
CA ARG A 14 7.46 11.10 -24.06
C ARG A 14 6.57 10.20 -23.22
N LEU A 15 5.25 10.40 -23.35
CA LEU A 15 4.25 9.36 -23.17
C LEU A 15 4.39 8.42 -24.36
N ARG A 16 5.34 7.51 -24.25
CA ARG A 16 5.20 6.20 -24.87
C ARG A 16 5.41 5.22 -23.74
N ALA A 17 4.30 4.82 -23.13
CA ALA A 17 4.27 3.54 -22.43
C ALA A 17 4.70 2.52 -23.48
N GLU A 18 5.95 2.07 -23.39
CA GLU A 18 6.39 0.88 -24.09
C GLU A 18 5.53 -0.24 -23.51
N SER A 19 4.51 -0.65 -24.27
CA SER A 19 3.81 -1.90 -24.04
C SER A 19 4.80 -3.01 -24.39
N SER A 20 5.71 -3.31 -23.47
CA SER A 20 6.43 -4.57 -23.46
C SER A 20 5.41 -5.65 -23.12
N ASP A 21 5.23 -6.57 -24.06
CA ASP A 21 4.40 -7.76 -23.98
C ASP A 21 4.75 -8.59 -22.75
N GLU A 22 4.12 -8.30 -21.61
CA GLU A 22 3.97 -9.28 -20.56
C GLU A 22 2.74 -10.11 -20.92
N ASN A 23 2.99 -11.29 -21.49
CA ASN A 23 2.12 -12.44 -21.27
C ASN A 23 1.99 -12.60 -19.76
N GLN A 24 1.05 -11.87 -19.15
CA GLN A 24 0.61 -12.10 -17.80
C GLN A 24 -0.11 -13.44 -17.86
N ASN A 25 0.66 -14.49 -17.61
CA ASN A 25 0.15 -15.71 -17.05
C ASN A 25 -0.74 -15.25 -15.89
N VAL A 26 -2.05 -15.30 -16.07
CA VAL A 26 -2.98 -15.05 -14.97
C VAL A 26 -2.75 -16.25 -14.06
N GLU A 27 -1.72 -16.16 -13.21
CA GLU A 27 -1.61 -17.02 -12.05
C GLU A 27 -2.98 -16.95 -11.41
N GLU A 28 -3.67 -18.09 -11.29
CA GLU A 28 -4.89 -18.17 -10.53
C GLU A 28 -4.56 -17.67 -9.13
N GLN A 29 -4.77 -16.38 -8.91
CA GLN A 29 -4.58 -15.78 -7.61
C GLN A 29 -5.69 -16.39 -6.76
N GLY A 30 -5.27 -17.17 -5.76
CA GLY A 30 -6.20 -17.82 -4.83
C GLY A 30 -7.18 -16.82 -4.22
N SER A 31 -8.22 -17.35 -3.58
CA SER A 31 -9.18 -16.55 -2.81
C SER A 31 -8.47 -15.58 -1.86
N ILE A 32 -9.15 -14.50 -1.48
CA ILE A 32 -8.58 -13.48 -0.59
C ILE A 32 -8.06 -14.08 0.75
N SER A 33 -8.71 -15.13 1.23
CA SER A 33 -8.31 -15.86 2.44
C SER A 33 -7.00 -16.64 2.22
N GLU A 34 -6.83 -17.28 1.06
CA GLU A 34 -5.59 -17.98 0.69
C GLU A 34 -4.43 -17.01 0.53
N LEU A 35 -4.67 -15.84 -0.07
CA LEU A 35 -3.66 -14.79 -0.21
C LEU A 35 -3.20 -14.26 1.16
N VAL A 36 -4.14 -14.02 2.08
CA VAL A 36 -3.82 -13.61 3.45
C VAL A 36 -3.05 -14.70 4.19
N HIS A 37 -3.50 -15.96 4.10
CA HIS A 37 -2.80 -17.08 4.72
C HIS A 37 -1.38 -17.24 4.17
N ALA A 38 -1.20 -17.17 2.85
CA ALA A 38 0.10 -17.25 2.19
C ALA A 38 1.02 -16.09 2.62
N ALA A 39 0.50 -14.87 2.76
CA ALA A 39 1.27 -13.74 3.26
C ALA A 39 1.77 -13.97 4.69
N VAL A 40 0.90 -14.43 5.60
CA VAL A 40 1.28 -14.76 6.98
C VAL A 40 2.28 -15.93 7.03
N ALA A 41 2.14 -16.92 6.15
CA ALA A 41 3.05 -18.05 6.07
C ALA A 41 4.47 -17.67 5.61
N ARG A 42 4.64 -16.54 4.92
CA ARG A 42 5.95 -15.98 4.58
C ARG A 42 6.59 -15.19 5.72
N CYS A 43 5.82 -14.79 6.73
CA CYS A 43 6.35 -14.13 7.92
C CYS A 43 7.02 -15.12 8.88
N ASP A 44 7.92 -14.60 9.72
CA ASP A 44 8.55 -15.34 10.81
C ASP A 44 7.52 -15.91 11.78
N LEU A 45 7.81 -17.12 12.30
CA LEU A 45 6.88 -17.89 13.15
C LEU A 45 6.36 -17.10 14.35
N ASP A 46 7.21 -16.27 14.96
CA ASP A 46 6.89 -15.49 16.14
C ASP A 46 5.85 -14.40 15.85
N CYS A 47 5.88 -13.82 14.65
CA CYS A 47 4.96 -12.75 14.24
C CYS A 47 3.59 -13.30 13.79
N ARG A 48 3.50 -14.56 13.33
CA ARG A 48 2.27 -15.10 12.71
C ARG A 48 1.05 -15.00 13.60
N LYS A 49 1.23 -15.27 14.89
CA LYS A 49 0.15 -15.18 15.88
C LYS A 49 -0.40 -13.77 15.98
N GLU A 50 0.47 -12.77 15.98
CA GLU A 50 0.08 -11.37 16.05
C GLU A 50 -0.57 -10.91 14.74
N MET A 51 -0.01 -11.28 13.59
CA MET A 51 -0.57 -10.96 12.28
C MET A 51 -2.00 -11.49 12.11
N LEU A 52 -2.26 -12.76 12.47
CA LEU A 52 -3.61 -13.34 12.41
C LEU A 52 -4.58 -12.71 13.43
N GLY A 53 -4.06 -12.25 14.56
CA GLY A 53 -4.81 -11.55 15.61
C GLY A 53 -5.09 -10.07 15.31
N SER A 54 -4.57 -9.53 14.20
CA SER A 54 -4.60 -8.10 13.88
C SER A 54 -4.92 -7.79 12.42
N VAL A 55 -5.77 -8.61 11.78
CA VAL A 55 -6.20 -8.36 10.39
C VAL A 55 -7.16 -7.18 10.35
N VAL A 56 -6.77 -6.06 9.73
CA VAL A 56 -7.61 -4.86 9.59
C VAL A 56 -8.08 -4.72 8.14
N LEU A 57 -9.39 -4.57 7.95
CA LEU A 57 -9.98 -4.35 6.63
C LEU A 57 -10.07 -2.85 6.30
N CYS A 58 -9.51 -2.47 5.16
CA CYS A 58 -9.45 -1.09 4.67
C CYS A 58 -9.95 -1.00 3.21
N GLY A 59 -10.34 0.21 2.78
CA GLY A 59 -10.73 0.51 1.40
C GLY A 59 -12.21 0.30 1.07
N GLY A 60 -12.60 0.59 -0.17
CA GLY A 60 -14.00 0.60 -0.61
C GLY A 60 -14.66 -0.79 -0.64
N LEU A 61 -13.95 -1.82 -1.12
CA LEU A 61 -14.48 -3.19 -1.22
C LEU A 61 -14.85 -3.77 0.16
N SER A 62 -14.11 -3.36 1.20
CA SER A 62 -14.36 -3.77 2.57
C SER A 62 -15.73 -3.35 3.11
N LEU A 63 -16.41 -2.38 2.48
CA LEU A 63 -17.73 -1.91 2.87
C LEU A 63 -18.86 -2.86 2.44
N THR A 64 -18.54 -3.87 1.64
CA THR A 64 -19.49 -4.93 1.26
C THR A 64 -19.93 -5.70 2.51
N ARG A 65 -21.24 -5.90 2.65
CA ARG A 65 -21.82 -6.59 3.81
C ARG A 65 -21.33 -8.03 3.89
N GLY A 66 -20.99 -8.49 5.09
CA GLY A 66 -20.58 -9.88 5.32
C GLY A 66 -19.13 -10.21 5.02
N VAL A 67 -18.34 -9.27 4.45
CA VAL A 67 -16.92 -9.51 4.14
C VAL A 67 -16.08 -9.79 5.39
N PRO A 68 -16.17 -9.01 6.48
CA PRO A 68 -15.38 -9.27 7.69
C PRO A 68 -15.66 -10.65 8.29
N GLU A 69 -16.94 -11.02 8.35
CA GLU A 69 -17.40 -12.30 8.91
C GLU A 69 -16.98 -13.47 8.03
N ARG A 70 -17.14 -13.33 6.70
CA ARG A 70 -16.73 -14.38 5.75
C ARG A 70 -15.23 -14.59 5.79
N LEU A 71 -14.44 -13.52 5.74
CA LEU A 71 -12.98 -13.62 5.78
C LEU A 71 -12.50 -14.25 7.09
N GLY A 72 -13.03 -13.82 8.23
CA GLY A 72 -12.67 -14.38 9.53
C GLY A 72 -13.00 -15.87 9.64
N HIS A 73 -14.16 -16.29 9.12
CA HIS A 73 -14.56 -17.70 9.11
C HIS A 73 -13.65 -18.56 8.23
N GLU A 74 -13.35 -18.12 7.00
CA GLU A 74 -12.47 -18.84 6.10
C GLU A 74 -11.04 -18.95 6.66
N LEU A 75 -10.50 -17.86 7.20
CA LEU A 75 -9.17 -17.87 7.81
C LEU A 75 -9.10 -18.80 9.02
N THR A 76 -10.13 -18.81 9.87
CA THR A 76 -10.19 -19.70 11.04
C THR A 76 -10.21 -21.18 10.66
N LYS A 77 -10.77 -21.53 9.50
CA LYS A 77 -10.72 -22.90 8.97
C LYS A 77 -9.35 -23.29 8.42
N MET A 78 -8.61 -22.32 7.90
CA MET A 78 -7.29 -22.56 7.28
C MET A 78 -6.18 -22.70 8.32
N VAL A 79 -6.29 -22.00 9.47
CA VAL A 79 -5.25 -22.01 10.50
C VAL A 79 -5.55 -23.01 11.62
N PRO A 80 -4.52 -23.60 12.26
CA PRO A 80 -4.70 -24.42 13.45
C PRO A 80 -5.45 -23.67 14.56
N SER A 81 -6.23 -24.38 15.36
CA SER A 81 -7.06 -23.82 16.46
C SER A 81 -6.26 -23.11 17.56
N ALA A 82 -4.94 -23.28 17.60
CA ALA A 82 -4.03 -22.55 18.49
C ALA A 82 -3.93 -21.05 18.13
N PHE A 83 -4.23 -20.67 16.88
CA PHE A 83 -4.21 -19.29 16.42
C PHE A 83 -5.59 -18.66 16.55
N LYS A 84 -5.66 -17.52 17.24
CA LYS A 84 -6.87 -16.73 17.35
C LYS A 84 -6.92 -15.71 16.21
N VAL A 85 -7.74 -15.97 15.20
CA VAL A 85 -7.98 -15.03 14.10
C VAL A 85 -8.90 -13.91 14.56
N LYS A 86 -8.53 -12.67 14.28
CA LYS A 86 -9.39 -11.50 14.52
C LYS A 86 -9.34 -10.57 13.32
N VAL A 87 -10.46 -10.51 12.60
CA VAL A 87 -10.68 -9.56 11.51
C VAL A 87 -11.44 -8.36 12.07
N THR A 88 -10.81 -7.19 12.01
CA THR A 88 -11.37 -5.93 12.49
C THR A 88 -11.81 -5.09 11.30
N ALA A 89 -13.09 -4.75 11.28
CA ALA A 89 -13.66 -3.77 10.37
C ALA A 89 -14.09 -2.55 11.17
N ALA A 90 -13.37 -1.45 10.98
CA ALA A 90 -13.67 -0.18 11.63
C ALA A 90 -14.97 0.44 11.08
N THR A 91 -15.29 1.67 11.49
CA THR A 91 -16.47 2.37 10.95
C THR A 91 -16.39 2.51 9.43
N SER A 92 -17.53 2.74 8.77
CA SER A 92 -17.56 2.91 7.31
C SER A 92 -16.68 4.06 6.83
N VAL A 93 -16.60 5.14 7.60
CA VAL A 93 -15.74 6.30 7.33
C VAL A 93 -14.27 5.94 7.46
N GLU A 94 -13.88 5.31 8.58
CA GLU A 94 -12.50 4.89 8.81
C GLU A 94 -12.02 3.90 7.74
N ARG A 95 -12.85 2.94 7.34
CA ARG A 95 -12.49 2.01 6.27
C ARG A 95 -12.28 2.72 4.93
N ARG A 96 -13.21 3.62 4.57
CA ARG A 96 -13.18 4.37 3.31
C ARG A 96 -11.99 5.32 3.22
N PHE A 97 -11.64 5.99 4.31
CA PHE A 97 -10.63 7.03 4.33
C PHE A 97 -9.38 6.64 5.14
N SER A 98 -9.22 5.36 5.48
CA SER A 98 -8.13 4.82 6.31
C SER A 98 -6.76 5.31 5.87
N SER A 99 -6.42 5.14 4.58
CA SER A 99 -5.13 5.57 4.03
C SER A 99 -4.93 7.08 4.10
N TRP A 100 -5.99 7.88 3.87
CA TRP A 100 -5.92 9.34 3.95
C TRP A 100 -5.74 9.82 5.39
N ILE A 101 -6.50 9.23 6.32
CA ILE A 101 -6.39 9.50 7.75
C ILE A 101 -4.98 9.15 8.23
N GLY A 102 -4.49 7.94 7.90
CA GLY A 102 -3.14 7.50 8.23
C GLY A 102 -2.06 8.42 7.67
N GLY A 103 -2.19 8.87 6.42
CA GLY A 103 -1.28 9.83 5.81
C GLY A 103 -1.27 11.19 6.53
N SER A 104 -2.45 11.70 6.89
CA SER A 104 -2.54 12.98 7.62
C SER A 104 -1.94 12.92 9.03
N ILE A 105 -2.11 11.79 9.72
CA ILE A 105 -1.49 11.54 11.03
C ILE A 105 0.02 11.44 10.86
N LEU A 106 0.50 10.59 9.94
CA LEU A 106 1.93 10.38 9.67
C LEU A 106 2.65 11.68 9.33
N ALA A 107 2.07 12.51 8.45
CA ALA A 107 2.62 13.82 8.08
C ALA A 107 2.72 14.80 9.25
N SER A 108 1.90 14.62 10.29
CA SER A 108 1.87 15.46 11.48
C SER A 108 2.81 14.97 12.59
N LEU A 109 3.42 13.79 12.46
CA LEU A 109 4.36 13.26 13.45
C LEU A 109 5.70 14.01 13.37
N GLY A 110 6.19 14.50 14.52
CA GLY A 110 7.49 15.17 14.58
C GLY A 110 8.65 14.29 14.10
N SER A 111 8.57 12.98 14.35
CA SER A 111 9.55 12.00 13.84
C SER A 111 9.56 11.88 12.32
N PHE A 112 8.42 12.14 11.66
CA PHE A 112 8.32 12.06 10.20
C PHE A 112 8.98 13.25 9.49
N GLN A 113 9.23 14.36 10.20
CA GLN A 113 9.93 15.52 9.63
C GLN A 113 11.33 15.17 9.13
N GLN A 114 11.99 14.20 9.77
CA GLN A 114 13.32 13.71 9.36
C GLN A 114 13.29 12.96 8.02
N LEU A 115 12.12 12.58 7.53
CA LEU A 115 11.93 11.89 6.25
C LEU A 115 11.51 12.83 5.13
N TRP A 116 11.29 14.12 5.41
CA TRP A 116 10.95 15.09 4.37
C TRP A 116 12.09 15.20 3.35
N LEU A 117 11.69 15.35 2.09
CA LEU A 117 12.61 15.62 0.99
C LEU A 117 12.49 17.10 0.65
N SER A 118 13.56 17.84 0.87
CA SER A 118 13.64 19.22 0.42
C SER A 118 13.86 19.29 -1.09
N LYS A 119 13.53 20.44 -1.67
CA LYS A 119 13.79 20.69 -3.09
C LYS A 119 15.29 20.65 -3.41
N GLU A 120 16.12 21.22 -2.53
CA GLU A 120 17.58 21.28 -2.69
C GLU A 120 18.18 19.87 -2.72
N GLU A 121 17.81 19.00 -1.77
CA GLU A 121 18.29 17.60 -1.78
C GLU A 121 17.86 16.85 -3.06
N TYR A 122 16.65 17.11 -3.55
CA TYR A 122 16.16 16.49 -4.77
C TYR A 122 16.89 16.99 -6.02
N ASP A 123 17.17 18.29 -6.10
CA ASP A 123 17.89 18.88 -7.24
C ASP A 123 19.36 18.39 -7.29
N ASP A 124 19.99 18.12 -6.15
CA ASP A 124 21.37 17.64 -6.05
C ASP A 124 21.52 16.12 -6.34
N ILE A 125 20.63 15.29 -5.77
CA ILE A 125 20.74 13.82 -5.81
C ILE A 125 19.89 13.22 -6.94
N GLY A 126 18.83 13.93 -7.34
CA GLY A 126 17.87 13.49 -8.35
C GLY A 126 16.84 12.48 -7.81
N PRO A 127 16.09 11.82 -8.72
CA PRO A 127 14.91 11.02 -8.39
C PRO A 127 15.19 9.80 -7.52
N THR A 128 16.41 9.26 -7.54
CA THR A 128 16.81 8.09 -6.72
C THR A 128 16.79 8.38 -5.22
N LEU A 129 16.73 9.65 -4.82
CA LEU A 129 16.65 10.05 -3.42
C LEU A 129 15.39 9.49 -2.74
N ALA A 130 14.24 9.49 -3.42
CA ALA A 130 13.00 8.96 -2.87
C ALA A 130 13.10 7.46 -2.59
N GLU A 131 13.67 6.69 -3.52
CA GLU A 131 13.93 5.26 -3.34
C GLU A 131 14.86 5.02 -2.15
N LYS A 132 15.97 5.78 -2.05
CA LYS A 132 16.90 5.63 -0.93
C LYS A 132 16.27 5.91 0.43
N ARG A 133 15.31 6.84 0.52
CA ARG A 133 14.72 7.26 1.80
C ARG A 133 13.49 6.43 2.20
N PHE A 134 12.78 5.86 1.24
CA PHE A 134 11.50 5.18 1.48
C PHE A 134 11.44 3.71 1.03
N ASN A 135 12.51 3.15 0.47
CA ASN A 135 12.54 1.72 0.16
C ASN A 135 12.73 0.91 1.45
N CYS A 136 11.76 0.04 1.73
CA CYS A 136 11.70 -0.83 2.90
C CYS A 136 12.33 -2.19 2.62
#